data_AF-A0A349QP68-F1
#
_entry.id   AF-A0A349QP68-F1
#
_cell.length_a   1.000
_cell.length_b   1.000
_cell.length_c   1.000
_cell.angle_alpha   90.00
_cell.angle_beta   90.00
_cell.angle_gamma   90.00
#
_symmetry.space_group_name_H-M   'P 1'
#
loop_
_entity.id
_entity.type
_entity.pdbx_description
1 polymer ?
#
loop_
_entity_poly.entity_id
_entity_poly.type
_entity_poly.pdbx_seq_one_letter_code
_entity_poly.pdbx_strand_id
1 'polypeptide(L)'
;MESAKWQSYLHKAQKYVETAMQSAQYTIDNATSSSEKSKATKAVTKYTKQLAEMKIYDEAIAHVANQRIEIDLDDGVKVNYAKFQGVEVAQEGKKALKIDLLAKI
;
A
#
# COMPACT_ATOMS: atom_id res chain seq x y z
N MET A 1 -19.80 -1.60 9.81
CA MET A 1 -19.14 -2.73 10.51
C MET A 1 -17.95 -3.33 9.75
N GLU A 2 -17.89 -3.25 8.41
CA GLU A 2 -16.78 -3.81 7.62
C GLU A 2 -15.48 -2.97 7.64
N SER A 3 -15.59 -1.64 7.74
CA SER A 3 -14.42 -0.74 7.85
C SER A 3 -13.48 -1.09 9.02
N ALA A 4 -14.01 -1.50 10.18
CA ALA A 4 -13.22 -1.89 11.36
C ALA A 4 -12.41 -3.19 11.16
N LYS A 5 -12.92 -4.12 10.34
CA LYS A 5 -12.21 -5.36 10.02
C LYS A 5 -11.03 -5.04 9.10
N TRP A 6 -11.26 -4.27 8.04
CA TRP A 6 -10.20 -3.85 7.10
C TRP A 6 -9.04 -3.13 7.80
N GLN A 7 -9.35 -2.13 8.64
CA GLN A 7 -8.32 -1.43 9.42
C GLN A 7 -7.52 -2.37 10.33
N SER A 8 -8.19 -3.35 10.96
CA SER A 8 -7.53 -4.36 11.78
C SER A 8 -6.59 -5.27 10.96
N TYR A 9 -6.97 -5.63 9.74
CA TYR A 9 -6.11 -6.41 8.84
C TYR A 9 -4.89 -5.58 8.39
N LEU A 10 -5.11 -4.32 8.00
CA LEU A 10 -4.05 -3.42 7.57
C LEU A 10 -3.02 -3.20 8.68
N HIS A 11 -3.47 -2.91 9.90
CA HIS A 11 -2.59 -2.72 11.05
C HIS A 11 -1.79 -3.98 11.40
N LYS A 12 -2.40 -5.17 11.30
CA LYS A 12 -1.67 -6.44 11.49
C LYS A 12 -0.57 -6.63 10.45
N ALA A 13 -0.88 -6.35 9.19
CA ALA A 13 0.09 -6.43 8.10
C ALA A 13 1.23 -5.40 8.28
N GLN A 14 0.91 -4.15 8.61
CA GLN A 14 1.90 -3.11 8.91
C GLN A 14 2.82 -3.52 10.05
N LYS A 15 2.25 -3.97 11.17
CA LYS A 15 3.01 -4.41 12.34
C LYS A 15 3.98 -5.56 12.00
N TYR A 16 3.55 -6.51 11.18
CA TYR A 16 4.42 -7.59 10.72
C TYR A 16 5.61 -7.07 9.92
N VAL A 17 5.34 -6.18 8.94
CA VAL A 17 6.37 -5.58 8.09
C VAL A 17 7.34 -4.71 8.91
N GLU A 18 6.84 -3.92 9.86
CA GLU A 18 7.64 -3.10 10.77
C GLU A 18 8.56 -3.96 11.65
N THR A 19 8.03 -5.05 12.22
CA THR A 19 8.82 -5.99 13.04
C THR A 19 9.93 -6.64 12.20
N ALA A 20 9.59 -7.09 10.99
CA ALA A 20 10.56 -7.68 10.07
C ALA A 20 11.63 -6.66 9.62
N MET A 21 11.25 -5.40 9.43
CA MET A 21 12.17 -4.31 9.10
C MET A 21 13.11 -3.99 10.26
N GLN A 22 12.62 -3.92 11.49
CA GLN A 22 13.45 -3.73 12.68
C GLN A 22 14.47 -4.87 12.84
N SER A 23 14.04 -6.12 12.64
CA SER A 23 14.93 -7.28 12.66
C SER A 23 16.00 -7.19 11.56
N ALA A 24 15.63 -6.81 10.34
CA ALA A 24 16.59 -6.63 9.25
C ALA A 24 17.57 -5.49 9.54
N GLN A 25 17.11 -4.37 10.12
CA GLN A 25 17.98 -3.27 10.52
C GLN A 25 18.99 -3.70 11.59
N TYR A 26 18.54 -4.45 12.59
CA TYR A 26 19.42 -5.03 13.59
C TYR A 26 20.51 -5.91 12.95
N THR A 27 20.17 -6.70 11.92
CA THR A 27 21.15 -7.49 11.17
C THR A 27 22.15 -6.60 10.42
N ILE A 28 21.72 -5.47 9.83
CA ILE A 28 22.64 -4.53 9.17
C ILE A 28 23.68 -4.00 10.17
N ASP A 29 23.22 -3.63 11.36
CA ASP A 29 24.04 -2.99 12.38
C ASP A 29 25.02 -3.98 13.04
N ASN A 30 24.62 -5.24 13.19
CA ASN A 30 25.38 -6.24 13.96
C ASN A 30 26.09 -7.32 13.12
N ALA A 31 25.75 -7.50 11.83
CA ALA A 31 26.41 -8.50 11.01
C ALA A 31 27.88 -8.15 10.78
N THR A 32 28.75 -9.15 10.77
CA THR A 32 30.17 -8.99 10.43
C THR A 32 30.42 -9.30 8.95
N SER A 33 29.53 -10.05 8.30
CA SER A 33 29.59 -10.39 6.89
C SER A 33 28.97 -9.32 5.99
N SER A 34 29.70 -8.89 4.98
CA SER A 34 29.21 -7.96 3.95
C SER A 34 28.02 -8.52 3.15
N SER A 35 27.98 -9.83 2.94
CA SER A 35 26.87 -10.53 2.24
C SER A 35 25.57 -10.47 3.05
N GLU A 36 25.65 -10.66 4.37
CA GLU A 36 24.50 -10.58 5.27
C GLU A 36 23.97 -9.15 5.35
N LYS A 37 24.85 -8.15 5.49
CA LYS A 37 24.46 -6.73 5.42
C LYS A 37 23.75 -6.41 4.12
N SER A 38 24.29 -6.83 2.97
CA SER A 38 23.67 -6.58 1.67
C SER A 38 22.27 -7.18 1.55
N LYS A 39 22.08 -8.42 2.03
CA LYS A 39 20.75 -9.07 2.05
C LYS A 39 19.78 -8.32 2.96
N ALA A 40 20.22 -7.93 4.15
CA ALA A 40 19.41 -7.20 5.11
C ALA A 40 19.03 -5.79 4.61
N THR A 41 19.95 -5.06 3.97
CA THR A 41 19.65 -3.76 3.32
C THR A 41 18.60 -3.90 2.22
N LYS A 42 18.67 -4.97 1.41
CA LYS A 42 17.64 -5.26 0.40
C LYS A 42 16.29 -5.56 1.04
N ALA A 43 16.27 -6.30 2.15
CA ALA A 43 15.05 -6.58 2.89
C ALA A 43 14.43 -5.29 3.47
N VAL A 44 15.22 -4.43 4.12
CA VAL A 44 14.76 -3.11 4.60
C VAL A 44 14.17 -2.30 3.45
N THR A 45 14.88 -2.19 2.32
CA THR A 45 14.38 -1.44 1.14
C THR A 45 13.06 -2.00 0.64
N LYS A 46 12.88 -3.33 0.63
CA LYS A 46 11.63 -3.98 0.25
C LYS A 46 10.50 -3.62 1.22
N TYR A 47 10.73 -3.73 2.52
CA TYR A 47 9.72 -3.42 3.54
C TYR A 47 9.34 -1.93 3.55
N THR A 48 10.30 -1.03 3.37
CA THR A 48 10.01 0.41 3.22
C THR A 48 9.10 0.68 2.03
N LYS A 49 9.33 0.03 0.88
CA LYS A 49 8.45 0.16 -0.29
C LYS A 49 7.05 -0.37 0.00
N GLN A 50 6.93 -1.54 0.62
CA GLN A 50 5.63 -2.12 0.97
C GLN A 50 4.82 -1.22 1.92
N LEU A 51 5.46 -0.64 2.95
CA LEU A 51 4.78 0.30 3.86
C LEU A 51 4.34 1.57 3.13
N ALA A 52 5.17 2.09 2.24
CA ALA A 52 4.82 3.25 1.42
C ALA A 52 3.62 2.95 0.51
N GLU A 53 3.64 1.82 -0.20
CA GLU A 53 2.53 1.37 -1.05
C GLU A 53 1.23 1.25 -0.25
N MET A 54 1.25 0.57 0.90
CA MET A 54 0.07 0.40 1.76
C MET A 54 -0.54 1.75 2.18
N LYS A 55 0.29 2.74 2.50
CA LYS A 55 -0.19 4.09 2.85
C LYS A 55 -0.85 4.79 1.66
N ILE A 56 -0.25 4.69 0.48
CA ILE A 56 -0.80 5.35 -0.71
C ILE A 56 -2.10 4.66 -1.14
N TYR A 57 -2.23 3.34 -0.99
CA TYR A 57 -3.50 2.63 -1.22
C TYR A 57 -4.60 3.08 -0.25
N ASP A 58 -4.26 3.29 1.03
CA ASP A 58 -5.22 3.80 2.02
C ASP A 58 -5.70 5.21 1.65
N GLU A 59 -4.78 6.10 1.25
CA GLU A 59 -5.10 7.44 0.73
C GLU A 59 -5.97 7.39 -0.53
N ALA A 60 -5.68 6.48 -1.48
CA ALA A 60 -6.45 6.31 -2.70
C ALA A 60 -7.90 5.85 -2.41
N ILE A 61 -8.07 4.88 -1.52
CA ILE A 61 -9.39 4.38 -1.12
C ILE A 61 -10.17 5.46 -0.39
N ALA A 62 -9.53 6.18 0.55
CA ALA A 62 -10.17 7.29 1.26
C ALA A 62 -10.59 8.41 0.28
N HIS A 63 -9.76 8.71 -0.72
CA HIS A 63 -10.07 9.70 -1.74
C HIS A 63 -11.30 9.29 -2.56
N VAL A 64 -11.34 8.06 -3.08
CA VAL A 64 -12.49 7.53 -3.82
C VAL A 64 -13.75 7.46 -2.97
N ALA A 65 -13.63 7.04 -1.71
CA ALA A 65 -14.76 7.01 -0.78
C ALA A 65 -15.33 8.42 -0.54
N ASN A 66 -14.47 9.44 -0.43
CA ASN A 66 -14.88 10.83 -0.29
C ASN A 66 -15.50 11.41 -1.57
N GLN A 67 -15.05 10.97 -2.75
CA GLN A 67 -15.67 11.35 -4.03
C GLN A 67 -17.11 10.83 -4.17
N ARG A 68 -17.52 9.85 -3.34
CA ARG A 68 -18.87 9.24 -3.37
C ARG A 68 -19.26 8.83 -4.79
N ILE A 69 -18.34 8.16 -5.49
CA ILE A 69 -18.53 7.74 -6.88
C ILE A 69 -19.83 6.94 -6.98
N GLU A 70 -20.75 7.43 -7.80
CA GLU A 70 -22.02 6.78 -8.06
C GLU A 70 -21.80 5.55 -8.95
N ILE A 71 -22.26 4.40 -8.47
CA ILE A 71 -22.20 3.14 -9.20
C ILE A 71 -23.61 2.85 -9.70
N ASP A 72 -23.82 3.01 -11.00
CA ASP A 72 -25.02 2.54 -11.66
C ASP A 72 -24.89 1.03 -11.92
N LEU A 73 -25.83 0.24 -11.43
CA LEU A 73 -25.81 -1.21 -11.60
C LEU A 73 -26.18 -1.65 -13.03
N ASP A 74 -26.86 -0.78 -13.80
CA ASP A 74 -27.27 -1.04 -15.18
C ASP A 74 -26.12 -0.83 -16.19
N ASP A 75 -25.10 -0.03 -15.83
CA ASP A 75 -23.86 0.18 -16.62
C ASP A 75 -23.04 -1.11 -16.80
N GLY A 76 -23.25 -2.09 -15.91
CA GLY A 76 -22.53 -3.36 -15.92
C GLY A 76 -21.12 -3.30 -15.30
N VAL A 77 -20.59 -4.48 -14.98
CA VAL A 77 -19.37 -4.65 -14.17
C VAL A 77 -18.13 -4.00 -14.79
N LYS A 78 -17.99 -4.03 -16.13
CA LYS A 78 -16.82 -3.48 -16.81
C LYS A 78 -16.71 -1.96 -16.69
N VAL A 79 -17.83 -1.25 -16.88
CA VAL A 79 -17.88 0.22 -16.79
C VAL A 79 -17.63 0.67 -15.36
N ASN A 80 -18.20 -0.04 -14.39
CA ASN A 80 -17.99 0.26 -12.99
C ASN A 80 -16.57 -0.05 -12.50
N TYR A 81 -15.92 -1.12 -12.97
CA TYR A 81 -14.53 -1.40 -12.62
C TYR A 81 -13.57 -0.30 -13.08
N ALA A 82 -13.81 0.29 -14.27
CA ALA A 82 -13.01 1.38 -14.80
C ALA A 82 -13.03 2.64 -13.90
N LYS A 83 -14.12 2.88 -13.16
CA LYS A 83 -14.25 4.00 -12.21
C LYS A 83 -13.29 3.90 -11.02
N PHE A 84 -12.73 2.72 -10.77
CA PHE A 84 -11.73 2.46 -9.72
C PHE A 84 -10.32 2.23 -10.26
N GLN A 85 -10.08 2.51 -11.55
CA GLN A 85 -8.75 2.45 -12.17
C GLN A 85 -8.17 3.86 -12.31
N GLY A 86 -6.85 4.00 -12.25
CA GLY A 86 -6.16 5.26 -12.49
C GLY A 86 -6.48 6.36 -11.46
N VAL A 87 -6.81 6.00 -10.22
CA VAL A 87 -7.08 6.94 -9.13
C VAL A 87 -5.82 7.76 -8.89
N GLU A 88 -5.94 9.08 -9.04
CA GLU A 88 -4.83 10.02 -8.81
C GLU A 88 -4.77 10.40 -7.33
N VAL A 89 -3.71 9.97 -6.65
CA VAL A 89 -3.39 10.40 -5.29
C VAL A 89 -2.26 11.42 -5.37
N ALA A 90 -2.59 12.68 -5.07
CA ALA A 90 -1.59 13.74 -4.91
C ALA A 90 -1.18 13.84 -3.44
N GLN A 91 0.09 13.58 -3.15
CA GLN A 91 0.69 13.90 -1.86
C GLN A 91 1.29 15.31 -1.94
N GLU A 92 1.03 16.16 -0.95
CA GLU A 92 1.60 17.52 -0.90
C GLU A 92 3.12 17.48 -1.09
N GLY A 93 3.62 18.18 -2.11
CA GLY A 93 5.04 18.24 -2.45
C GLY A 93 5.57 17.09 -3.34
N LYS A 94 4.74 16.15 -3.79
CA LYS A 94 5.12 15.06 -4.71
C LYS A 94 4.21 15.01 -5.94
N LYS A 95 4.72 14.46 -7.05
CA LYS A 95 3.92 14.21 -8.25
C LYS A 95 2.76 13.27 -7.91
N ALA A 96 1.58 13.56 -8.46
CA ALA A 96 0.42 12.69 -8.33
C ALA A 96 0.76 11.28 -8.83
N LEU A 97 0.41 10.27 -8.03
CA LEU A 97 0.58 8.87 -8.37
C LEU A 97 -0.76 8.32 -8.87
N LYS A 98 -0.75 7.66 -10.03
CA LYS A 98 -1.90 6.92 -10.56
C LYS A 98 -1.90 5.50 -10.03
N ILE A 99 -3.01 5.08 -9.43
CA ILE A 99 -3.15 3.78 -8.78
C ILE A 99 -4.42 3.10 -9.25
N ASP A 100 -4.27 1.84 -9.61
CA ASP A 100 -5.41 0.96 -9.90
C ASP A 100 -5.84 0.29 -8.59
N LEU A 101 -7.05 0.59 -8.12
CA LEU A 101 -7.59 0.04 -6.87
C LEU A 101 -8.10 -1.38 -7.02
N LEU A 102 -8.54 -1.77 -8.23
CA LEU A 102 -9.04 -3.09 -8.54
C LEU A 102 -8.17 -3.79 -9.58
N ALA A 103 -8.21 -5.13 -9.59
CA ALA A 103 -7.58 -5.91 -10.65
C ALA A 103 -8.28 -5.68 -12.00
N LYS A 104 -7.52 -5.76 -13.08
CA LYS A 104 -8.07 -5.72 -14.45
C LYS A 104 -8.86 -7.01 -14.71
N ILE A 105 -10.05 -6.84 -15.28
CA ILE A 105 -11.00 -7.90 -15.65
C ILE A 105 -11.23 -7.95 -17.16
#